data_AF-A0A654BE83-F1
#
_entry.id   AF-A0A654BE83-F1
#
_cell.length_a   1.000
_cell.length_b   1.000
_cell.length_c   1.000
_cell.angle_alpha   90.00
_cell.angle_beta   90.00
_cell.angle_gamma   90.00
#
_symmetry.space_group_name_H-M   'P 1'
#
loop_
_entity.id
_entity.type
_entity.pdbx_description
1 polymer ?
#
loop_
_entity_poly.entity_id
_entity_poly.type
_entity_poly.pdbx_seq_one_letter_code
_entity_poly.pdbx_strand_id
1 'polypeptide(L)'
;MSNTQTPFRSGGDDSLASSFVTSYAGVVAFLAVANEGSFARASDRLGIGRSSVSRNVQKLEAQLNARLFLRTTRSTSLTREGELFYQNCHPGVERIVQALEDMRELRNGPPRGHLRICSTTSFGRAIVAPLMRGFNDAFPEITVELLLSDHAANFTVDRIDVSFRDGRVEDSQVIAKQLIPMRLLVCASPEYARTHGLPRDLSELTAHRCINLRTASGRIADWEFSVNGGTQKLVPAGRHTFNCADLALQAVHAGQGLAQLPSYQVCEALRAGRLVACLTQFALNDRGHYLCYLTRKHLPSRIRVFVDYMTEQVRALDLHCLDGAL
;
A
#
# COMPACT_ATOMS: atom_id res chain seq x y z
N MET A 1 -15.08 -37.45 -50.92
CA MET A 1 -15.13 -36.11 -50.30
C MET A 1 -13.82 -35.91 -49.58
N SER A 2 -12.89 -35.24 -50.26
CA SER A 2 -11.48 -35.13 -49.86
C SER A 2 -11.31 -34.10 -48.76
N ASN A 3 -10.72 -34.52 -47.65
CA ASN A 3 -10.39 -33.69 -46.50
C ASN A 3 -8.99 -33.09 -46.73
N THR A 4 -8.93 -31.85 -47.22
CA THR A 4 -7.67 -31.14 -47.45
C THR A 4 -7.28 -30.42 -46.16
N GLN A 5 -6.35 -31.02 -45.44
CA GLN A 5 -5.77 -30.49 -44.22
C GLN A 5 -4.76 -29.39 -44.59
N THR A 6 -5.12 -28.13 -44.37
CA THR A 6 -4.24 -26.97 -44.52
C THR A 6 -3.15 -27.04 -43.44
N PRO A 7 -1.85 -26.98 -43.77
CA PRO A 7 -0.83 -26.84 -42.74
C PRO A 7 -0.87 -25.41 -42.21
N PHE A 8 -1.12 -25.27 -40.91
CA PHE A 8 -0.86 -24.06 -40.15
C PHE A 8 0.62 -23.71 -40.32
N ARG A 9 0.92 -22.63 -41.05
CA ARG A 9 2.24 -21.98 -41.01
C ARG A 9 2.40 -21.31 -39.64
N SER A 10 3.01 -22.01 -38.69
CA SER A 10 3.64 -21.40 -37.53
C SER A 10 5.03 -20.91 -37.93
N GLY A 11 5.19 -19.59 -38.03
CA GLY A 11 6.46 -19.01 -38.46
C GLY A 11 6.44 -17.49 -38.51
N GLY A 12 5.81 -16.85 -37.52
CA GLY A 12 6.22 -15.51 -37.12
C GLY A 12 7.35 -15.70 -36.12
N ASP A 13 8.58 -15.78 -36.61
CA ASP A 13 9.78 -15.72 -35.78
C ASP A 13 9.65 -14.45 -34.94
N ASP A 14 9.55 -14.61 -33.62
CA ASP A 14 9.43 -13.50 -32.68
C ASP A 14 10.78 -12.77 -32.69
N SER A 15 10.95 -11.90 -33.69
CA SER A 15 12.18 -11.16 -34.00
C SER A 15 12.68 -10.40 -32.77
N LEU A 16 11.76 -9.99 -31.90
CA LEU A 16 12.04 -9.45 -30.58
C LEU A 16 12.70 -10.49 -29.66
N ALA A 17 12.10 -11.66 -29.47
CA ALA A 17 12.65 -12.69 -28.58
C ALA A 17 14.02 -13.25 -29.04
N SER A 18 14.22 -13.45 -30.34
CA SER A 18 15.48 -13.98 -30.90
C SER A 18 16.59 -12.93 -31.01
N SER A 19 16.25 -11.66 -31.27
CA SER A 19 17.23 -10.58 -31.43
C SER A 19 17.58 -9.89 -30.11
N PHE A 20 16.63 -9.64 -29.21
CA PHE A 20 16.82 -8.66 -28.14
C PHE A 20 17.83 -9.08 -27.07
N VAL A 21 17.81 -10.35 -26.62
CA VAL A 21 18.68 -10.79 -25.52
C VAL A 21 20.15 -10.89 -25.93
N THR A 22 20.42 -11.35 -27.15
CA THR A 22 21.81 -11.56 -27.63
C THR A 22 22.41 -10.30 -28.26
N SER A 23 21.59 -9.46 -28.91
CA SER A 23 22.07 -8.22 -29.55
C SER A 23 22.19 -7.06 -28.57
N TYR A 24 21.36 -6.96 -27.52
CA TYR A 24 21.35 -5.78 -26.65
C TYR A 24 22.67 -5.54 -25.92
N ALA A 25 23.29 -6.59 -25.37
CA ALA A 25 24.62 -6.47 -24.78
C ALA A 25 25.70 -6.08 -25.81
N GLY A 26 25.52 -6.50 -27.07
CA GLY A 26 26.34 -6.09 -28.21
C GLY A 26 26.13 -4.61 -28.56
N VAL A 27 24.89 -4.16 -28.63
CA VAL A 27 24.50 -2.77 -28.93
C VAL A 27 25.02 -1.83 -27.86
N VAL A 28 24.82 -2.15 -26.57
CA VAL A 28 25.35 -1.35 -25.45
C VAL A 28 26.88 -1.29 -25.48
N ALA A 29 27.55 -2.42 -25.74
CA ALA A 29 29.01 -2.46 -25.87
C ALA A 29 29.51 -1.62 -27.06
N PHE A 30 28.82 -1.71 -28.21
CA PHE A 30 29.12 -0.93 -29.40
C PHE A 30 28.99 0.58 -29.13
N LEU A 31 27.85 1.03 -28.58
CA LEU A 31 27.61 2.43 -28.26
C LEU A 31 28.63 2.97 -27.25
N ALA A 32 28.99 2.17 -26.24
CA ALA A 32 30.02 2.57 -25.28
C ALA A 32 31.40 2.73 -25.96
N VAL A 33 31.80 1.82 -26.85
CA VAL A 33 33.08 1.96 -27.58
C VAL A 33 33.04 3.14 -28.54
N ALA A 34 31.92 3.39 -29.22
CA ALA A 34 31.73 4.53 -30.10
C ALA A 34 31.86 5.87 -29.34
N ASN A 35 31.20 6.00 -28.19
CA ASN A 35 31.25 7.20 -27.35
C ASN A 35 32.62 7.42 -26.71
N GLU A 36 33.25 6.34 -26.23
CA GLU A 36 34.53 6.44 -25.52
C GLU A 36 35.74 6.37 -26.46
N GLY A 37 35.57 6.09 -27.76
CA GLY A 37 36.65 5.91 -28.74
C GLY A 37 37.68 4.83 -28.40
N SER A 38 37.42 3.99 -27.39
CA SER A 38 38.38 3.00 -26.86
C SER A 38 37.67 1.84 -26.19
N PHE A 39 38.05 0.62 -26.58
CA PHE A 39 37.60 -0.61 -25.92
C PHE A 39 38.00 -0.71 -24.45
N ALA A 40 39.10 -0.06 -24.05
CA ALA A 40 39.52 -0.04 -22.64
C ALA A 40 38.61 0.89 -21.83
N ARG A 41 38.41 2.13 -22.27
CA ARG A 41 37.51 3.08 -21.58
C ARG A 41 36.06 2.59 -21.54
N ALA A 42 35.58 1.96 -22.62
CA ALA A 42 34.26 1.33 -22.63
C ALA A 42 34.14 0.16 -21.65
N SER A 43 35.21 -0.62 -21.45
CA SER A 43 35.29 -1.68 -20.44
C SER A 43 35.11 -1.12 -19.03
N ASP A 44 35.83 -0.03 -18.72
CA ASP A 44 35.74 0.64 -17.42
C ASP A 44 34.34 1.22 -17.19
N ARG A 45 33.76 1.91 -18.19
CA ARG A 45 32.41 2.49 -18.12
C ARG A 45 31.33 1.43 -17.92
N LEU A 46 31.43 0.28 -18.58
CA LEU A 46 30.44 -0.78 -18.49
C LEU A 46 30.66 -1.73 -17.31
N GLY A 47 31.80 -1.64 -16.60
CA GLY A 47 32.13 -2.53 -15.49
C GLY A 47 32.33 -3.99 -15.89
N ILE A 48 32.64 -4.26 -17.17
CA ILE A 48 32.90 -5.61 -17.69
C ILE A 48 34.28 -5.66 -18.32
N GLY A 49 34.95 -6.82 -18.33
CA GLY A 49 36.31 -6.93 -18.88
C GLY A 49 36.41 -6.66 -20.38
N ARG A 50 37.53 -6.08 -20.83
CA ARG A 50 37.79 -5.69 -22.23
C ARG A 50 37.57 -6.82 -23.24
N SER A 51 37.92 -8.06 -22.87
CA SER A 51 37.68 -9.24 -23.71
C SER A 51 36.19 -9.51 -23.91
N SER A 52 35.35 -9.23 -22.92
CA SER A 52 33.89 -9.33 -23.03
C SER A 52 33.30 -8.23 -23.89
N VAL A 53 33.77 -6.97 -23.77
CA VAL A 53 33.37 -5.88 -24.68
C VAL A 53 33.68 -6.25 -26.13
N SER A 54 34.91 -6.71 -26.40
CA SER A 54 35.31 -7.11 -27.75
C SER A 54 34.46 -8.27 -28.29
N ARG A 55 34.17 -9.29 -27.47
CA ARG A 55 33.32 -10.42 -27.88
C ARG A 55 31.88 -9.98 -28.18
N ASN A 56 31.32 -9.08 -27.37
CA ASN A 56 29.96 -8.58 -27.56
C ASN A 56 29.84 -7.79 -28.88
N VAL A 57 30.81 -6.91 -29.17
CA VAL A 57 30.87 -6.18 -30.43
C VAL A 57 31.07 -7.14 -31.62
N GLN A 58 31.96 -8.13 -31.52
CA GLN A 58 32.18 -9.11 -32.59
C GLN A 58 30.93 -9.95 -32.89
N LYS A 59 30.19 -10.37 -31.85
CA LYS A 59 28.92 -11.08 -32.04
C LYS A 59 27.88 -10.20 -32.75
N LEU A 60 27.79 -8.93 -32.37
CA LEU A 60 26.92 -7.98 -33.04
C LEU A 60 27.31 -7.79 -34.51
N GLU A 61 28.60 -7.57 -34.80
CA GLU A 61 29.12 -7.45 -36.18
C GLU A 61 28.81 -8.70 -37.01
N ALA A 62 28.94 -9.89 -36.43
CA ALA A 62 28.61 -11.15 -37.10
C ALA A 62 27.10 -11.29 -37.39
N GLN A 63 26.23 -10.85 -36.47
CA GLN A 63 24.78 -10.88 -36.67
C GLN A 63 24.32 -9.89 -37.74
N LEU A 64 24.91 -8.71 -37.77
CA LEU A 64 24.63 -7.69 -38.79
C LEU A 64 25.27 -8.02 -40.14
N ASN A 65 26.16 -9.03 -40.18
CA ASN A 65 27.02 -9.34 -41.32
C ASN A 65 27.76 -8.09 -41.85
N ALA A 66 28.21 -7.23 -40.93
CA ALA A 66 28.83 -5.94 -41.22
C ALA A 66 29.88 -5.60 -40.16
N ARG A 67 30.97 -4.94 -40.57
CA ARG A 67 31.92 -4.34 -39.61
C ARG A 67 31.43 -2.96 -39.22
N LEU A 68 31.38 -2.70 -37.92
CA LEU A 68 30.98 -1.41 -37.37
C LEU A 68 32.18 -0.53 -37.01
N PHE A 69 33.35 -1.13 -36.77
CA PHE A 69 34.59 -0.41 -36.48
C PHE A 69 35.70 -0.68 -37.51
N LEU A 70 36.39 0.38 -37.88
CA LEU A 70 37.72 0.34 -38.49
C LEU A 70 38.75 0.18 -37.37
N ARG A 71 39.40 -0.99 -37.33
CA ARG A 71 40.41 -1.29 -36.31
C ARG A 71 41.80 -1.10 -36.90
N THR A 72 42.52 -0.09 -36.41
CA THR A 72 43.97 0.03 -36.60
C THR A 72 44.67 -0.16 -35.25
N THR A 73 45.97 -0.44 -35.25
CA THR A 73 46.75 -0.57 -34.01
C THR A 73 46.82 0.70 -33.15
N ARG A 74 46.35 1.84 -33.67
CA ARG A 74 46.42 3.16 -33.01
C ARG A 74 45.09 3.91 -32.89
N SER A 75 44.04 3.49 -33.60
CA SER A 75 42.75 4.19 -33.63
C SER A 75 41.58 3.23 -33.86
N THR A 76 40.46 3.52 -33.19
CA THR A 76 39.16 2.88 -33.40
C THR A 76 38.21 3.96 -33.91
N SER A 77 37.77 3.84 -35.16
CA SER A 77 36.76 4.74 -35.76
C SER A 77 35.59 3.92 -36.31
N LEU A 78 34.43 4.55 -36.44
CA LEU A 78 33.26 3.91 -37.03
C LEU A 78 33.43 3.72 -38.55
N THR A 79 32.89 2.62 -39.07
CA THR A 79 32.61 2.49 -40.51
C THR A 79 31.36 3.30 -40.87
N ARG A 80 31.00 3.39 -42.16
CA ARG A 80 29.74 4.02 -42.57
C ARG A 80 28.53 3.26 -42.01
N GLU A 81 28.60 1.94 -42.01
CA GLU A 81 27.61 1.05 -41.41
C GLU A 81 27.54 1.27 -39.89
N GLY A 82 28.69 1.43 -39.22
CA GLY A 82 28.80 1.76 -37.81
C GLY A 82 28.15 3.10 -37.46
N GLU A 83 28.40 4.14 -38.25
CA GLU A 83 27.80 5.46 -38.07
C GLU A 83 26.28 5.41 -38.20
N LEU A 84 25.77 4.76 -39.26
CA LEU A 84 24.34 4.59 -39.48
C LEU A 84 23.69 3.77 -38.35
N PHE A 85 24.36 2.70 -37.89
CA PHE A 85 23.86 1.87 -36.80
C PHE A 85 23.84 2.63 -35.48
N TYR A 86 24.88 3.42 -35.19
CA TYR A 86 24.94 4.29 -34.01
C TYR A 86 23.78 5.28 -33.98
N GLN A 87 23.57 6.02 -35.07
CA GLN A 87 22.51 7.03 -35.16
C GLN A 87 21.12 6.44 -34.93
N ASN A 88 20.87 5.22 -35.42
CA ASN A 88 19.57 4.56 -35.27
C ASN A 88 19.36 3.93 -33.89
N CYS A 89 20.42 3.43 -33.23
CA CYS A 89 20.30 2.72 -31.96
C CYS A 89 20.45 3.63 -30.73
N HIS A 90 21.26 4.69 -30.81
CA HIS A 90 21.58 5.56 -29.69
C HIS A 90 20.34 6.15 -29.00
N PRO A 91 19.37 6.76 -29.72
CA PRO A 91 18.19 7.36 -29.08
C PRO A 91 17.33 6.33 -28.32
N GLY A 92 17.23 5.11 -28.85
CA GLY A 92 16.45 4.03 -28.23
C GLY A 92 17.08 3.53 -26.93
N VAL A 93 18.41 3.34 -26.91
CA VAL A 93 19.13 2.92 -25.70
C VAL A 93 19.12 4.02 -24.64
N GLU A 94 19.29 5.29 -25.02
CA GLU A 94 19.14 6.42 -24.09
C GLU A 94 17.75 6.47 -23.45
N ARG A 95 16.69 6.23 -24.24
CA ARG A 95 15.32 6.17 -23.73
C ARG A 95 15.16 5.09 -22.64
N ILE A 96 15.79 3.93 -22.82
CA ILE A 96 15.76 2.83 -21.85
C ILE A 96 16.53 3.21 -20.58
N VAL A 97 17.72 3.80 -20.73
CA VAL A 97 18.53 4.27 -19.58
C VAL A 97 17.76 5.32 -18.78
N GLN A 98 17.16 6.31 -19.45
CA GLN A 98 16.34 7.33 -18.81
C GLN A 98 15.15 6.71 -18.07
N ALA A 99 14.44 5.75 -18.66
CA ALA A 99 13.32 5.08 -17.99
C ALA A 99 13.76 4.32 -16.71
N LEU A 100 14.97 3.74 -16.69
CA LEU A 100 15.54 3.12 -15.49
C LEU A 100 15.88 4.16 -14.42
N GLU A 101 16.38 5.33 -14.82
CA GLU A 101 16.67 6.45 -13.93
C GLU A 101 15.39 7.06 -13.35
N ASP A 102 14.36 7.31 -14.17
CA ASP A 102 13.05 7.80 -13.74
C ASP A 102 12.43 6.88 -12.67
N MET A 103 12.57 5.55 -12.83
CA MET A 103 12.12 4.58 -11.83
C MET A 103 12.96 4.59 -10.56
N ARG A 104 14.25 4.92 -10.64
CA ARG A 104 15.11 5.13 -9.47
C ARG A 104 14.74 6.42 -8.76
N GLU A 105 14.45 7.51 -9.49
CA GLU A 105 13.96 8.77 -8.92
C GLU A 105 12.61 8.60 -8.24
N LEU A 106 11.68 7.84 -8.82
CA LEU A 106 10.40 7.57 -8.17
C LEU A 106 10.56 6.83 -6.82
N ARG A 107 11.69 6.16 -6.62
CA ARG A 107 12.02 5.41 -5.40
C ARG A 107 12.86 6.22 -4.40
N ASN A 108 13.80 7.02 -4.90
CA ASN A 108 14.85 7.66 -4.12
C ASN A 108 14.89 9.19 -4.23
N GLY A 109 14.20 9.76 -5.22
CA GLY A 109 14.06 11.20 -5.44
C GLY A 109 12.92 11.81 -4.62
N PRO A 110 12.61 13.10 -4.85
CA PRO A 110 11.59 13.83 -4.10
C PRO A 110 10.23 13.10 -4.17
N PRO A 111 9.49 13.01 -3.05
CA PRO A 111 8.22 12.30 -3.02
C PRO A 111 7.17 12.99 -3.90
N ARG A 112 6.77 12.33 -4.99
CA ARG A 112 5.76 12.83 -5.94
C ARG A 112 4.88 11.71 -6.51
N GLY A 113 3.74 12.07 -7.07
CA GLY A 113 2.87 11.17 -7.83
C GLY A 113 1.53 10.88 -7.14
N HIS A 114 0.91 9.75 -7.47
CA HIS A 114 -0.41 9.37 -6.96
C HIS A 114 -0.33 8.27 -5.89
N LEU A 115 -1.09 8.44 -4.82
CA LEU A 115 -1.30 7.44 -3.77
C LEU A 115 -2.77 7.06 -3.69
N ARG A 116 -3.07 5.77 -3.86
CA ARG A 116 -4.41 5.23 -3.67
C ARG A 116 -4.49 4.49 -2.35
N ILE A 117 -5.31 4.99 -1.44
CA ILE A 117 -5.40 4.54 -0.05
C ILE A 117 -6.78 3.95 0.20
N CYS A 118 -6.85 2.86 0.95
CA CYS A 118 -8.10 2.31 1.46
C CYS A 118 -8.16 2.41 2.99
N SER A 119 -9.33 2.68 3.57
CA SER A 119 -9.55 2.65 5.02
C SER A 119 -10.95 2.14 5.34
N THR A 120 -11.15 1.59 6.55
CA THR A 120 -12.50 1.42 7.09
C THR A 120 -13.22 2.76 7.10
N THR A 121 -14.54 2.74 6.92
CA THR A 121 -15.33 3.96 6.74
C THR A 121 -15.18 4.90 7.93
N SER A 122 -15.25 4.34 9.14
CA SER A 122 -15.19 5.11 10.38
C SER A 122 -13.79 5.66 10.67
N PHE A 123 -12.73 4.84 10.54
CA PHE A 123 -11.35 5.30 10.77
C PHE A 123 -10.91 6.30 9.70
N GLY A 124 -11.35 6.09 8.46
CA GLY A 124 -11.02 6.95 7.34
C GLY A 124 -11.60 8.35 7.50
N ARG A 125 -12.84 8.45 7.99
CA ARG A 125 -13.51 9.72 8.26
C ARG A 125 -12.96 10.42 9.51
N ALA A 126 -12.79 9.68 10.60
CA ALA A 126 -12.43 10.25 11.90
C ALA A 126 -10.94 10.62 12.00
N ILE A 127 -10.05 9.84 11.37
CA ILE A 127 -8.60 9.94 11.58
C ILE A 127 -7.86 10.26 10.27
N VAL A 128 -8.06 9.47 9.22
CA VAL A 128 -7.26 9.59 7.99
C VAL A 128 -7.52 10.91 7.28
N ALA A 129 -8.79 11.20 6.95
CA ALA A 129 -9.16 12.38 6.18
C ALA A 129 -8.74 13.71 6.85
N PRO A 130 -8.92 13.91 8.17
CA PRO A 130 -8.43 15.11 8.86
C PRO A 130 -6.91 15.30 8.75
N LEU A 131 -6.13 14.22 8.74
CA LEU A 131 -4.67 14.27 8.65
C LEU A 131 -4.16 14.55 7.23
N MET A 132 -4.99 14.39 6.19
CA MET A 132 -4.59 14.60 4.79
C MET A 132 -4.17 16.05 4.54
N ARG A 133 -4.82 17.03 5.17
CA ARG A 133 -4.47 18.44 4.98
C ARG A 133 -2.99 18.69 5.32
N GLY A 134 -2.55 18.27 6.50
CA GLY A 134 -1.15 18.43 6.90
C GLY A 134 -0.17 17.59 6.06
N PHE A 135 -0.61 16.43 5.55
CA PHE A 135 0.20 15.62 4.65
C PHE A 135 0.43 16.32 3.31
N ASN A 136 -0.63 16.86 2.70
CA ASN A 136 -0.57 17.58 1.44
C ASN A 136 0.19 18.91 1.56
N ASP A 137 0.10 19.58 2.71
CA ASP A 137 0.92 20.76 3.01
C ASP A 137 2.42 20.40 3.05
N ALA A 138 2.78 19.24 3.63
CA ALA A 138 4.17 18.77 3.70
C ALA A 138 4.71 18.17 2.39
N PHE A 139 3.83 17.58 1.57
CA PHE A 139 4.18 16.89 0.32
C PHE A 139 3.23 17.29 -0.83
N PRO A 140 3.33 18.53 -1.36
CA PRO A 140 2.36 19.08 -2.30
C PRO A 140 2.34 18.40 -3.67
N GLU A 141 3.44 17.72 -4.06
CA GLU A 141 3.53 16.96 -5.32
C GLU A 141 2.92 15.55 -5.23
N ILE A 142 2.38 15.15 -4.06
CA ILE A 142 1.66 13.90 -3.89
C ILE A 142 0.15 14.17 -3.93
N THR A 143 -0.50 13.54 -4.89
CA THR A 143 -1.97 13.46 -4.95
C THR A 143 -2.45 12.20 -4.23
N VAL A 144 -3.57 12.31 -3.54
CA VAL A 144 -4.10 11.23 -2.71
C VAL A 144 -5.55 10.94 -3.10
N GLU A 145 -5.85 9.67 -3.35
CA GLU A 145 -7.21 9.14 -3.45
C GLU A 145 -7.51 8.29 -2.21
N LEU A 146 -8.53 8.66 -1.44
CA LEU A 146 -8.98 7.92 -0.27
C LEU A 146 -10.28 7.17 -0.58
N LEU A 147 -10.21 5.84 -0.58
CA LEU A 147 -11.35 4.93 -0.67
C LEU A 147 -11.78 4.48 0.73
N LEU A 148 -13.08 4.55 0.99
CA LEU A 148 -13.68 4.09 2.23
C LEU A 148 -14.44 2.80 1.96
N SER A 149 -14.03 1.73 2.62
CA SER A 149 -14.68 0.41 2.50
C SER A 149 -14.42 -0.40 3.75
N ASP A 150 -15.47 -1.05 4.26
CA ASP A 150 -15.37 -2.00 5.37
C ASP A 150 -15.10 -3.44 4.87
N HIS A 151 -15.00 -3.63 3.54
CA HIS A 151 -14.48 -4.85 2.95
C HIS A 151 -12.95 -4.85 2.94
N ALA A 152 -12.34 -6.03 3.04
CA ALA A 152 -10.90 -6.16 2.94
C ALA A 152 -10.40 -5.64 1.59
N ALA A 153 -9.46 -4.70 1.61
CA ALA A 153 -8.88 -4.12 0.40
C ALA A 153 -8.10 -5.17 -0.41
N ASN A 154 -8.31 -5.21 -1.73
CA ASN A 154 -7.50 -6.01 -2.64
C ASN A 154 -6.40 -5.13 -3.25
N PHE A 155 -5.19 -5.20 -2.68
CA PHE A 155 -4.04 -4.39 -3.12
C PHE A 155 -3.73 -4.52 -4.61
N THR A 156 -3.97 -5.69 -5.21
CA THR A 156 -3.65 -5.95 -6.62
C THR A 156 -4.76 -5.46 -7.55
N VAL A 157 -6.00 -5.89 -7.32
CA VAL A 157 -7.14 -5.58 -8.20
C VAL A 157 -7.51 -4.10 -8.10
N ASP A 158 -7.59 -3.58 -6.87
CA ASP A 158 -8.01 -2.21 -6.61
C ASP A 158 -6.85 -1.20 -6.68
N ARG A 159 -5.63 -1.70 -6.97
CA ARG A 159 -4.37 -0.93 -7.04
C ARG A 159 -4.14 -0.06 -5.81
N ILE A 160 -4.43 -0.60 -4.62
CA ILE A 160 -4.22 0.11 -3.36
C ILE A 160 -2.73 0.10 -3.01
N ASP A 161 -2.18 1.26 -2.71
CA ASP A 161 -0.81 1.41 -2.22
C ASP A 161 -0.72 1.15 -0.71
N VAL A 162 -1.70 1.66 0.05
CA VAL A 162 -1.77 1.60 1.52
C VAL A 162 -3.20 1.33 1.99
N SER A 163 -3.39 0.44 2.97
CA SER A 163 -4.69 0.18 3.58
C SER A 163 -4.65 0.34 5.10
N PHE A 164 -5.61 1.04 5.68
CA PHE A 164 -5.88 1.04 7.12
C PHE A 164 -6.87 -0.07 7.47
N ARG A 165 -6.52 -0.90 8.44
CA ARG A 165 -7.31 -2.07 8.86
C ARG A 165 -7.49 -2.11 10.37
N ASP A 166 -8.65 -2.60 10.79
CA ASP A 166 -9.05 -2.71 12.20
C ASP A 166 -8.99 -4.19 12.66
N GLY A 167 -8.67 -4.41 13.93
CA GLY A 167 -8.77 -5.72 14.56
C GLY A 167 -7.48 -6.54 14.48
N ARG A 168 -7.57 -7.79 14.02
CA ARG A 168 -6.40 -8.67 13.83
C ARG A 168 -6.09 -8.78 12.36
N VAL A 169 -4.81 -8.61 11.99
CA VAL A 169 -4.35 -8.82 10.62
C VAL A 169 -3.70 -10.20 10.54
N GLU A 170 -4.42 -11.16 9.93
CA GLU A 170 -3.98 -12.56 9.78
C GLU A 170 -3.40 -12.84 8.38
N ASP A 171 -3.42 -11.85 7.49
CA ASP A 171 -2.93 -11.96 6.12
C ASP A 171 -1.41 -11.81 6.05
N SER A 172 -0.70 -12.89 5.73
CA SER A 172 0.76 -12.91 5.61
C SER A 172 1.29 -12.28 4.32
N GLN A 173 0.42 -11.95 3.36
CA GLN A 173 0.81 -11.32 2.09
C GLN A 173 1.02 -9.81 2.20
N VAL A 174 0.66 -9.23 3.35
CA VAL A 174 0.81 -7.79 3.60
C VAL A 174 1.70 -7.53 4.81
N ILE A 175 2.39 -6.41 4.77
CA ILE A 175 3.14 -5.89 5.92
C ILE A 175 2.15 -5.09 6.75
N ALA A 176 1.80 -5.58 7.94
CA ALA A 176 0.96 -4.87 8.89
C ALA A 176 1.81 -4.14 9.94
N LYS A 177 1.74 -2.80 9.95
CA LYS A 177 2.36 -1.95 10.96
C LYS A 177 1.28 -1.46 11.91
N GLN A 178 1.33 -1.88 13.18
CA GLN A 178 0.38 -1.37 14.19
C GLN A 178 0.62 0.12 14.44
N LEU A 179 -0.42 0.93 14.22
CA LEU A 179 -0.43 2.35 14.46
C LEU A 179 -0.65 2.61 15.95
N ILE A 180 -1.80 2.15 16.44
CA ILE A 180 -2.30 2.35 17.80
C ILE A 180 -3.10 1.11 18.26
N PRO A 181 -3.20 0.85 19.58
CA PRO A 181 -4.11 -0.15 20.11
C PRO A 181 -5.56 0.21 19.79
N MET A 182 -6.39 -0.81 19.57
CA MET A 182 -7.83 -0.66 19.39
C MET A 182 -8.52 -1.15 20.66
N ARG A 183 -8.93 -0.23 21.53
CA ARG A 183 -9.80 -0.56 22.68
C ARG A 183 -11.26 -0.44 22.28
N LEU A 184 -12.07 -1.45 22.62
CA LEU A 184 -13.52 -1.44 22.42
C LEU A 184 -14.22 -1.12 23.73
N LEU A 185 -15.07 -0.07 23.75
CA LEU A 185 -15.72 0.45 24.94
C LEU A 185 -17.24 0.38 24.79
N VAL A 186 -17.93 -0.09 25.84
CA VAL A 186 -19.40 0.02 25.89
C VAL A 186 -19.76 1.41 26.39
N CYS A 187 -20.48 2.16 25.56
CA CYS A 187 -20.82 3.56 25.82
C CYS A 187 -22.34 3.76 25.83
N ALA A 188 -22.78 4.72 26.66
CA ALA A 188 -24.15 5.23 26.74
C ALA A 188 -24.15 6.76 26.73
N SER A 189 -25.27 7.40 26.40
CA SER A 189 -25.45 8.80 26.78
C SER A 189 -25.71 8.94 28.28
N PRO A 190 -25.35 10.08 28.90
CA PRO A 190 -25.73 10.39 30.28
C PRO A 190 -27.25 10.32 30.52
N GLU A 191 -28.05 10.70 29.52
CA GLU A 191 -29.50 10.61 29.60
C GLU A 191 -29.99 9.16 29.70
N TYR A 192 -29.46 8.27 28.85
CA TYR A 192 -29.78 6.85 28.91
C TYR A 192 -29.43 6.28 30.29
N ALA A 193 -28.23 6.60 30.79
CA ALA A 193 -27.73 6.15 32.08
C ALA A 193 -28.61 6.60 33.25
N ARG A 194 -29.11 7.84 33.25
CA ARG A 194 -30.05 8.31 34.30
C ARG A 194 -31.38 7.58 34.27
N THR A 195 -31.90 7.30 33.08
CA THR A 195 -33.25 6.71 32.92
C THR A 195 -33.26 5.20 33.12
N HIS A 196 -32.21 4.49 32.68
CA HIS A 196 -32.17 3.03 32.64
C HIS A 196 -31.07 2.42 33.53
N GLY A 197 -30.21 3.24 34.14
CA GLY A 197 -28.98 2.76 34.78
C GLY A 197 -27.92 2.32 33.77
N LEU A 198 -26.82 1.77 34.28
CA LEU A 198 -25.74 1.16 33.50
C LEU A 198 -25.48 -0.26 34.00
N PRO A 199 -25.19 -1.22 33.10
CA PRO A 199 -24.87 -2.58 33.50
C PRO A 199 -23.52 -2.62 34.23
N ARG A 200 -23.47 -3.38 35.31
CA ARG A 200 -22.25 -3.64 36.10
C ARG A 200 -21.58 -4.95 35.69
N ASP A 201 -22.35 -5.88 35.14
CA ASP A 201 -21.91 -7.19 34.67
C ASP A 201 -22.41 -7.48 33.25
N LEU A 202 -21.72 -8.37 32.53
CA LEU A 202 -22.10 -8.77 31.16
C LEU A 202 -23.49 -9.41 31.09
N SER A 203 -23.92 -10.11 32.15
CA SER A 203 -25.26 -10.74 32.21
C SER A 203 -26.41 -9.72 32.20
N GLU A 204 -26.16 -8.52 32.73
CA GLU A 204 -27.16 -7.44 32.82
C GLU A 204 -27.46 -6.81 31.44
N LEU A 205 -26.63 -7.04 30.41
CA LEU A 205 -26.88 -6.53 29.06
C LEU A 205 -28.22 -6.97 28.49
N THR A 206 -28.77 -8.10 28.95
CA THR A 206 -30.09 -8.60 28.56
C THR A 206 -31.24 -7.68 28.99
N ALA A 207 -31.05 -6.87 30.04
CA ALA A 207 -32.02 -5.90 30.53
C ALA A 207 -31.86 -4.51 29.87
N HIS A 208 -30.83 -4.31 29.06
CA HIS A 208 -30.53 -3.03 28.41
C HIS A 208 -30.84 -3.04 26.91
N ARG A 209 -31.06 -1.82 26.38
CA ARG A 209 -31.19 -1.63 24.94
C ARG A 209 -29.79 -1.62 24.35
N CYS A 210 -29.51 -2.55 23.44
CA CYS A 210 -28.23 -2.61 22.76
C CYS A 210 -28.36 -2.17 21.30
N ILE A 211 -27.30 -1.55 20.78
CA ILE A 211 -27.15 -1.13 19.41
C ILE A 211 -26.01 -1.97 18.82
N ASN A 212 -26.34 -2.75 17.80
CA ASN A 212 -25.40 -3.68 17.19
C ASN A 212 -24.81 -3.12 15.90
N LEU A 213 -23.63 -3.63 15.55
CA LEU A 213 -23.03 -3.40 14.24
C LEU A 213 -23.16 -4.62 13.34
N ARG A 214 -23.31 -4.41 12.04
CA ARG A 214 -23.26 -5.43 11.01
C ARG A 214 -21.92 -5.34 10.29
N THR A 215 -21.21 -6.45 10.22
CA THR A 215 -19.94 -6.56 9.51
C THR A 215 -20.17 -6.54 7.99
N ALA A 216 -19.11 -6.30 7.23
CA ALA A 216 -19.13 -6.39 5.77
C ALA A 216 -19.51 -7.79 5.24
N SER A 217 -19.35 -8.85 6.05
CA SER A 217 -19.84 -10.20 5.73
C SER A 217 -21.34 -10.39 5.93
N GLY A 218 -22.06 -9.34 6.36
CA GLY A 218 -23.49 -9.37 6.62
C GLY A 218 -23.86 -9.96 7.99
N ARG A 219 -22.90 -10.39 8.81
CA ARG A 219 -23.16 -10.91 10.16
C ARG A 219 -23.28 -9.77 11.16
N ILE A 220 -24.03 -9.97 12.24
CA ILE A 220 -23.95 -9.06 13.39
C ILE A 220 -22.56 -9.26 14.01
N ALA A 221 -21.86 -8.16 14.28
CA ALA A 221 -20.58 -8.16 14.95
C ALA A 221 -20.77 -8.57 16.41
N ASP A 222 -19.94 -9.48 16.88
CA ASP A 222 -19.89 -9.83 18.29
C ASP A 222 -19.39 -8.63 19.09
N TRP A 223 -20.02 -8.39 20.25
CA TRP A 223 -19.39 -7.60 21.30
C TRP A 223 -18.35 -8.49 21.98
N GLU A 224 -17.14 -7.98 22.13
CA GLU A 224 -16.01 -8.75 22.65
C GLU A 224 -15.49 -8.15 23.95
N PHE A 225 -15.24 -9.03 24.93
CA PHE A 225 -14.89 -8.66 26.29
C PHE A 225 -13.68 -9.48 26.76
N SER A 226 -12.83 -8.87 27.59
CA SER A 226 -11.75 -9.58 28.29
C SER A 226 -12.31 -10.15 29.60
N VAL A 227 -12.32 -11.48 29.73
CA VAL A 227 -12.83 -12.21 30.91
C VAL A 227 -11.85 -13.32 31.25
N ASN A 228 -11.32 -13.33 32.49
CA ASN A 228 -10.40 -14.36 32.99
C ASN A 228 -9.18 -14.63 32.08
N GLY A 229 -8.65 -13.60 31.42
CA GLY A 229 -7.52 -13.72 30.49
C GLY A 229 -7.88 -14.25 29.09
N GLY A 230 -9.17 -14.49 28.81
CA GLY A 230 -9.68 -14.88 27.49
C GLY A 230 -10.63 -13.84 26.90
N THR A 231 -10.95 -14.01 25.61
CA THR A 231 -11.97 -13.18 24.92
C THR A 231 -13.32 -13.88 24.99
N GLN A 232 -14.28 -13.25 25.68
CA GLN A 232 -15.69 -13.66 25.66
C GLN A 232 -16.45 -12.85 24.61
N LYS A 233 -17.16 -13.55 23.72
CA LYS A 233 -17.98 -12.94 22.66
C LYS A 233 -19.45 -13.06 22.99
N LEU A 234 -20.21 -11.97 22.82
CA LEU A 234 -21.66 -11.93 23.00
C LEU A 234 -22.30 -11.21 21.81
N VAL A 235 -23.51 -11.61 21.45
CA VAL A 235 -24.38 -10.81 20.58
C VAL A 235 -25.60 -10.41 21.41
N PRO A 236 -25.60 -9.22 22.04
CA PRO A 236 -26.76 -8.79 22.81
C PRO A 236 -27.96 -8.57 21.88
N ALA A 237 -29.17 -8.69 22.43
CA ALA A 237 -30.40 -8.42 21.70
C ALA A 237 -30.43 -6.94 21.26
N GLY A 238 -30.19 -6.71 19.98
CA GLY A 238 -30.09 -5.37 19.42
C GLY A 238 -31.47 -4.76 19.13
N ARG A 239 -31.75 -3.58 19.69
CA ARG A 239 -32.92 -2.76 19.30
C ARG A 239 -32.73 -2.18 17.90
N HIS A 240 -31.49 -1.82 17.58
CA HIS A 240 -31.06 -1.32 16.28
C HIS A 240 -29.82 -2.07 15.83
N THR A 241 -29.62 -2.16 14.51
CA THR A 241 -28.40 -2.70 13.92
C THR A 241 -27.99 -1.83 12.75
N PHE A 242 -26.78 -1.30 12.79
CA PHE A 242 -26.22 -0.46 11.73
C PHE A 242 -25.01 -1.15 11.09
N ASN A 243 -24.71 -0.88 9.83
CA ASN A 243 -23.45 -1.29 9.21
C ASN A 243 -22.36 -0.20 9.30
N CYS A 244 -22.60 0.86 10.07
CA CYS A 244 -21.73 2.01 10.20
C CYS A 244 -21.61 2.43 11.67
N ALA A 245 -20.38 2.48 12.19
CA ALA A 245 -20.14 2.82 13.60
C ALA A 245 -20.49 4.28 13.92
N ASP A 246 -20.36 5.20 12.97
CA ASP A 246 -20.79 6.60 13.14
C ASP A 246 -22.30 6.70 13.42
N LEU A 247 -23.13 5.88 12.77
CA LEU A 247 -24.58 5.85 13.02
C LEU A 247 -24.91 5.22 14.38
N ALA A 248 -24.17 4.18 14.78
CA ALA A 248 -24.31 3.62 16.12
C ALA A 248 -23.93 4.64 17.20
N LEU A 249 -22.85 5.40 17.01
CA LEU A 249 -22.44 6.48 17.91
C LEU A 249 -23.52 7.58 18.00
N GLN A 250 -24.10 7.99 16.89
CA GLN A 250 -25.21 8.95 16.88
C GLN A 250 -26.44 8.42 17.64
N ALA A 251 -26.78 7.14 17.48
CA ALA A 251 -27.86 6.50 18.22
C ALA A 251 -27.58 6.44 19.73
N VAL A 252 -26.33 6.19 20.13
CA VAL A 252 -25.91 6.27 21.54
C VAL A 252 -26.07 7.69 22.07
N HIS A 253 -25.60 8.70 21.34
CA HIS A 253 -25.78 10.11 21.74
C HIS A 253 -27.25 10.48 21.92
N ALA A 254 -28.13 9.97 21.06
CA ALA A 254 -29.58 10.15 21.14
C ALA A 254 -30.26 9.31 22.25
N GLY A 255 -29.50 8.63 23.12
CA GLY A 255 -30.03 7.87 24.24
C GLY A 255 -30.81 6.62 23.84
N GLN A 256 -30.55 6.06 22.65
CA GLN A 256 -31.30 4.90 22.15
C GLN A 256 -30.84 3.57 22.76
N GLY A 257 -29.66 3.54 23.37
CA GLY A 257 -29.12 2.35 24.02
C GLY A 257 -27.62 2.42 24.24
N LEU A 258 -27.06 1.25 24.55
CA LEU A 258 -25.64 0.97 24.69
C LEU A 258 -25.06 0.50 23.34
N ALA A 259 -23.85 0.90 23.01
CA ALA A 259 -23.08 0.31 21.90
C ALA A 259 -21.64 0.03 22.33
N GLN A 260 -21.07 -1.08 21.86
CA GLN A 260 -19.63 -1.30 21.93
C GLN A 260 -18.95 -0.65 20.72
N LEU A 261 -18.12 0.38 20.98
CA LEU A 261 -17.50 1.20 19.95
C LEU A 261 -15.99 1.31 20.13
N PRO A 262 -15.23 1.50 19.05
CA PRO A 262 -13.81 1.83 19.12
C PRO A 262 -13.55 3.12 19.91
N SER A 263 -12.59 3.07 20.83
CA SER A 263 -12.12 4.19 21.66
C SER A 263 -11.85 5.46 20.85
N TYR A 264 -11.21 5.36 19.68
CA TYR A 264 -10.91 6.53 18.84
C TYR A 264 -12.15 7.35 18.44
N GLN A 265 -13.35 6.74 18.39
CA GLN A 265 -14.59 7.45 18.07
C GLN A 265 -15.24 8.09 19.29
N VAL A 266 -14.99 7.57 20.48
CA VAL A 266 -15.73 7.95 21.70
C VAL A 266 -14.89 8.77 22.67
N CYS A 267 -13.57 8.77 22.55
CA CYS A 267 -12.70 9.37 23.57
C CYS A 267 -12.93 10.86 23.80
N GLU A 268 -13.13 11.65 22.74
CA GLU A 268 -13.47 13.08 22.89
C GLU A 268 -14.81 13.27 23.62
N ALA A 269 -15.83 12.49 23.23
CA ALA A 269 -17.15 12.57 23.84
C ALA A 269 -17.18 12.10 25.29
N LEU A 270 -16.36 11.09 25.64
CA LEU A 270 -16.17 10.63 27.02
C LEU A 270 -15.48 11.71 27.87
N ARG A 271 -14.39 12.32 27.37
CA ARG A 271 -13.71 13.43 28.07
C ARG A 271 -14.62 14.64 28.27
N ALA A 272 -15.46 14.95 27.28
CA ALA A 272 -16.43 16.03 27.35
C ALA A 272 -17.68 15.71 28.20
N GLY A 273 -17.77 14.50 28.78
CA GLY A 273 -18.96 14.06 29.54
C GLY A 273 -20.23 13.90 28.69
N ARG A 274 -20.12 13.91 27.35
CA ARG A 274 -21.22 13.68 26.41
C ARG A 274 -21.59 12.21 26.27
N LEU A 275 -20.68 11.33 26.67
CA LEU A 275 -20.88 9.89 26.81
C LEU A 275 -20.36 9.44 28.18
N VAL A 276 -20.86 8.30 28.62
CA VAL A 276 -20.34 7.55 29.77
C VAL A 276 -19.96 6.15 29.31
N ALA A 277 -18.83 5.64 29.80
CA ALA A 277 -18.41 4.26 29.56
C ALA A 277 -18.91 3.36 30.70
N CYS A 278 -19.27 2.12 30.38
CA CYS A 278 -19.59 1.07 31.35
C CYS A 278 -18.87 -0.21 30.98
N LEU A 279 -18.87 -1.20 31.89
CA LEU A 279 -18.20 -2.49 31.68
C LEU A 279 -16.70 -2.34 31.33
N THR A 280 -16.05 -1.27 31.79
CA THR A 280 -14.65 -0.93 31.46
C THR A 280 -13.67 -1.97 31.98
N GLN A 281 -14.01 -2.66 33.08
CA GLN A 281 -13.24 -3.79 33.61
C GLN A 281 -13.16 -4.98 32.65
N PHE A 282 -14.08 -5.04 31.67
CA PHE A 282 -14.13 -6.08 30.65
C PHE A 282 -13.66 -5.58 29.28
N ALA A 283 -13.13 -4.35 29.18
CA ALA A 283 -12.72 -3.75 27.91
C ALA A 283 -11.61 -4.57 27.23
N LEU A 284 -11.81 -4.91 25.96
CA LEU A 284 -10.83 -5.64 25.17
C LEU A 284 -9.71 -4.70 24.69
N ASN A 285 -8.46 -5.14 24.81
CA ASN A 285 -7.26 -4.36 24.49
C ASN A 285 -6.22 -5.11 23.61
N ASP A 286 -6.55 -6.29 23.08
CA ASP A 286 -5.63 -7.12 22.28
C ASP A 286 -5.72 -6.86 20.76
N ARG A 287 -6.52 -5.86 20.34
CA ARG A 287 -6.69 -5.44 18.95
C ARG A 287 -5.84 -4.22 18.62
N GLY A 288 -5.65 -3.96 17.33
CA GLY A 288 -4.96 -2.77 16.85
C GLY A 288 -5.61 -2.13 15.62
N HIS A 289 -5.25 -0.88 15.37
CA HIS A 289 -5.38 -0.26 14.07
C HIS A 289 -4.05 -0.40 13.34
N TYR A 290 -4.09 -0.91 12.12
CA TYR A 290 -2.91 -1.25 11.34
C TYR A 290 -2.87 -0.47 10.04
N LEU A 291 -1.67 -0.06 9.65
CA LEU A 291 -1.35 0.41 8.31
C LEU A 291 -0.68 -0.74 7.55
N CYS A 292 -1.28 -1.14 6.45
CA CYS A 292 -0.91 -2.30 5.64
C CYS A 292 -0.42 -1.89 4.25
N TYR A 293 0.64 -2.54 3.75
CA TYR A 293 1.19 -2.38 2.39
C TYR A 293 1.95 -3.64 1.94
N LEU A 294 2.15 -3.83 0.63
CA LEU A 294 2.62 -5.12 0.07
C LEU A 294 4.09 -5.47 0.37
N THR A 295 5.01 -4.51 0.35
CA THR A 295 6.45 -4.82 0.47
C THR A 295 7.26 -3.69 1.09
N ARG A 296 8.31 -4.05 1.85
CA ARG A 296 9.34 -3.12 2.32
C ARG A 296 10.45 -2.90 1.30
N LYS A 297 10.67 -3.86 0.39
CA LYS A 297 11.73 -3.79 -0.62
C LYS A 297 11.26 -2.91 -1.78
N HIS A 298 12.11 -1.96 -2.16
CA HIS A 298 11.87 -1.04 -3.27
C HIS A 298 10.58 -0.20 -3.13
N LEU A 299 10.16 0.11 -1.90
CA LEU A 299 8.98 0.93 -1.64
C LEU A 299 9.19 2.36 -2.20
N PRO A 300 8.32 2.85 -3.11
CA PRO A 300 8.36 4.20 -3.64
C PRO A 300 8.42 5.26 -2.53
N SER A 301 9.13 6.38 -2.79
CA SER A 301 9.32 7.43 -1.78
C SER A 301 7.98 7.99 -1.28
N ARG A 302 7.01 8.20 -2.19
CA ARG A 302 5.65 8.65 -1.84
C ARG A 302 4.94 7.76 -0.81
N ILE A 303 5.04 6.44 -0.93
CA ILE A 303 4.39 5.52 0.02
C ILE A 303 5.09 5.57 1.37
N ARG A 304 6.44 5.63 1.36
CA ARG A 304 7.24 5.68 2.58
C ARG A 304 6.93 6.91 3.42
N VAL A 305 6.98 8.10 2.81
CA VAL A 305 6.68 9.34 3.54
C VAL A 305 5.24 9.39 4.03
N PHE A 306 4.30 8.81 3.29
CA PHE A 306 2.91 8.67 3.73
C PHE A 306 2.78 7.75 4.96
N VAL A 307 3.39 6.56 4.92
CA VAL A 307 3.39 5.62 6.04
C VAL A 307 4.00 6.26 7.29
N ASP A 308 5.13 6.96 7.13
CA ASP A 308 5.84 7.58 8.24
C ASP A 308 5.03 8.74 8.85
N TYR A 309 4.55 9.67 8.01
CA TYR A 309 3.69 10.78 8.44
C TYR A 309 2.45 10.29 9.17
N MET A 310 1.71 9.32 8.60
CA MET A 310 0.49 8.81 9.23
C MET A 310 0.78 8.05 10.52
N THR A 311 1.91 7.34 10.59
CA THR A 311 2.31 6.67 11.83
C THR A 311 2.56 7.68 12.94
N GLU A 312 3.33 8.73 12.65
CA GLU A 312 3.67 9.77 13.61
C GLU A 312 2.42 10.51 14.08
N GLN A 313 1.62 11.02 13.15
CA GLN A 313 0.47 11.85 13.47
C GLN A 313 -0.64 11.08 14.17
N VAL A 314 -0.92 9.82 13.77
CA VAL A 314 -1.93 9.01 14.45
C VAL A 314 -1.51 8.67 15.88
N ARG A 315 -0.21 8.45 16.13
CA ARG A 315 0.30 8.20 17.49
C ARG A 315 0.34 9.45 18.35
N ALA A 316 0.46 10.62 17.74
CA ALA A 316 0.37 11.90 18.42
C ALA A 316 -1.07 12.25 18.84
N LEU A 317 -2.08 11.60 18.26
CA LEU A 317 -3.46 11.74 18.72
C LEU A 317 -3.60 11.11 20.10
N ASP A 318 -4.00 11.92 21.09
CA ASP A 318 -4.37 11.41 22.41
C ASP A 318 -5.72 10.68 22.32
N LEU A 319 -5.66 9.38 21.98
CA LEU A 319 -6.80 8.47 21.88
C LEU A 319 -6.96 7.59 23.13
N HIS A 320 -6.33 7.97 24.25
CA HIS A 320 -6.43 7.30 25.54
C HIS A 320 -7.44 8.01 26.45
N CYS A 321 -8.68 7.53 26.53
CA CYS A 321 -9.74 8.16 27.34
C CYS A 321 -10.06 7.47 28.68
N LEU A 322 -9.42 6.34 29.00
CA LEU A 322 -9.70 5.60 30.24
C LEU A 322 -8.59 5.67 31.28
N ASP A 323 -7.43 6.25 30.96
CA ASP A 323 -6.25 6.21 31.84
C ASP A 323 -6.31 7.27 32.98
N GLY A 324 -7.50 7.82 33.26
CA GLY A 324 -7.75 8.84 34.29
C GLY A 324 -8.75 8.43 35.40
N ALA A 325 -9.14 7.16 35.47
CA ALA A 325 -10.02 6.65 36.53
C ALA A 325 -9.60 5.24 36.96
N LEU A 326 -8.56 5.18 37.80
CA LEU A 326 -8.28 4.07 38.70
C LEU A 326 -8.11 4.65 40.11
#